data_AF-A0A9D6FEA1-F1
#
_entry.id   AF-A0A9D6FEA1-F1
#
_cell.length_a   1.000
_cell.length_b   1.000
_cell.length_c   1.000
_cell.angle_alpha   90.00
_cell.angle_beta   90.00
_cell.angle_gamma   90.00
#
_symmetry.space_group_name_H-M   'P 1'
#
loop_
_entity.id
_entity.type
_entity.pdbx_description
1 polymer ?
#
loop_
_entity_poly.entity_id
_entity_poly.type
_entity_poly.pdbx_seq_one_letter_code
_entity_poly.pdbx_strand_id
1 'polypeptide(L)'
;MWNPFKRTFQADLVGAGLAEIVWDQMEPEEIRKFVGALEDQGLDDDQVNHINHEIMYLKVFAVDFAVSSVLQTQQKREVLDAFYLMCFKGALKRSEEVTRGVLKGHEEDIKSRLWDYANAVKTEHQMGYGWTVSCAFAKWCGFPDHPALITMGTSVFGNTSNAVAKMLKSIVVK
;
A
#
# COMPACT_ATOMS: atom_id res chain seq x y z
N MET A 1 -25.69 -25.61 25.09
CA MET A 1 -25.69 -24.13 25.16
C MET A 1 -24.71 -23.60 24.12
N TRP A 2 -25.22 -22.87 23.14
CA TRP A 2 -24.40 -22.15 22.15
C TRP A 2 -23.80 -20.92 22.85
N ASN A 3 -22.48 -20.80 22.86
CA ASN A 3 -21.80 -19.62 23.40
C ASN A 3 -21.80 -18.52 22.33
N PRO A 4 -22.44 -17.34 22.54
CA PRO A 4 -22.57 -16.31 21.50
C PRO A 4 -21.27 -15.54 21.23
N PHE A 5 -20.20 -15.78 21.99
CA PHE A 5 -18.88 -15.17 21.77
C PHE A 5 -18.09 -15.85 20.63
N LYS A 6 -18.77 -16.23 19.55
CA LYS A 6 -18.13 -16.59 18.28
C LYS A 6 -17.47 -15.33 17.71
N ARG A 7 -16.13 -15.29 17.81
CA ARG A 7 -15.17 -14.43 17.08
C ARG A 7 -15.84 -13.35 16.21
N THR A 8 -16.16 -12.22 16.82
CA THR A 8 -16.51 -11.02 16.05
C THR A 8 -15.28 -10.60 15.27
N PHE A 9 -15.35 -10.71 13.95
CA PHE A 9 -14.34 -10.15 13.06
C PHE A 9 -14.31 -8.63 13.26
N GLN A 10 -13.27 -8.10 13.89
CA GLN A 10 -13.15 -6.67 14.21
C GLN A 10 -12.50 -5.94 13.04
N ALA A 11 -13.28 -5.72 11.97
CA ALA A 11 -12.82 -5.07 10.75
C ALA A 11 -12.09 -3.74 11.01
N ASP A 12 -12.52 -2.95 12.01
CA ASP A 12 -11.87 -1.69 12.40
C ASP A 12 -10.42 -1.88 12.89
N LEU A 13 -10.15 -2.92 13.70
CA LEU A 13 -8.79 -3.21 14.17
C LEU A 13 -7.91 -3.72 13.03
N VAL A 14 -8.48 -4.52 12.14
CA VAL A 14 -7.77 -5.00 10.95
C VAL A 14 -7.45 -3.82 10.03
N GLY A 15 -8.42 -2.96 9.75
CA GLY A 15 -8.25 -1.76 8.93
C GLY A 15 -7.19 -0.80 9.50
N ALA A 16 -7.15 -0.62 10.82
CA ALA A 16 -6.11 0.17 11.48
C ALA A 16 -4.71 -0.45 11.31
N GLY A 17 -4.55 -1.75 11.59
CA GLY A 17 -3.27 -2.43 11.38
C GLY A 17 -2.81 -2.39 9.91
N LEU A 18 -3.74 -2.48 8.96
CA LEU A 18 -3.41 -2.33 7.54
C LEU A 18 -2.96 -0.91 7.19
N ALA A 19 -3.56 0.12 7.81
CA ALA A 19 -3.11 1.50 7.66
C ALA A 19 -1.71 1.72 8.25
N GLU A 20 -1.35 1.02 9.33
CA GLU A 20 0.01 1.03 9.89
C GLU A 20 1.06 0.50 8.92
N ILE A 21 0.73 -0.49 8.10
CA ILE A 21 1.64 -0.99 7.06
C ILE A 21 1.91 0.08 5.98
N VAL A 22 0.95 0.98 5.73
CA VAL A 22 1.11 2.09 4.80
C VAL A 22 1.89 3.25 5.43
N TRP A 23 1.74 3.48 6.74
CA TRP A 23 2.36 4.59 7.47
C TRP A 23 3.88 4.60 7.45
N ASP A 24 4.51 3.44 7.38
CA ASP A 24 5.96 3.32 7.36
C ASP A 24 6.50 4.01 6.09
N GLN A 25 7.08 5.21 6.23
CA GLN A 25 7.67 5.92 5.10
C GLN A 25 9.10 5.45 4.90
N MET A 26 9.57 5.45 3.65
CA MET A 26 11.00 5.30 3.41
C MET A 26 11.70 6.60 3.75
N GLU A 27 12.86 6.52 4.39
CA GLU A 27 13.62 7.72 4.71
C GLU A 27 14.09 8.39 3.39
N PRO A 28 14.06 9.74 3.28
CA PRO A 28 14.47 10.44 2.07
C PRO A 28 15.86 10.03 1.56
N GLU A 29 16.80 9.77 2.46
CA GLU A 29 18.15 9.30 2.16
C GLU A 29 18.17 7.90 1.55
N GLU A 30 17.24 7.03 1.95
CA GLU A 30 17.10 5.69 1.35
C GLU A 30 16.60 5.81 -0.09
N ILE A 31 15.61 6.69 -0.35
CA ILE A 31 15.12 6.97 -1.71
C ILE A 31 16.26 7.50 -2.57
N ARG A 32 17.00 8.50 -2.08
CA ARG A 32 18.16 9.07 -2.79
C ARG A 32 19.25 8.05 -3.03
N LYS A 33 19.55 7.17 -2.07
CA LYS A 33 20.56 6.13 -2.24
C LYS A 33 20.14 5.10 -3.28
N PHE A 34 18.85 4.76 -3.31
CA PHE A 34 18.32 3.77 -4.23
C PHE A 34 18.26 4.30 -5.67
N VAL A 35 17.87 5.57 -5.85
CA VAL A 35 17.71 6.20 -7.17
C VAL A 35 18.96 6.94 -7.62
N GLY A 36 19.53 7.78 -6.75
CA GLY A 36 20.68 8.64 -7.03
C GLY A 36 22.01 7.92 -7.23
N ALA A 37 22.11 6.62 -6.93
CA ALA A 37 23.24 5.80 -7.38
C ALA A 37 23.27 5.61 -8.92
N LEU A 38 22.21 6.03 -9.64
CA LEU A 38 22.04 5.81 -11.08
C LEU A 38 21.84 7.11 -11.90
N GLU A 39 21.79 8.28 -11.26
CA GLU A 39 21.64 9.57 -11.96
C GLU A 39 22.82 10.51 -11.66
N ASP A 40 23.44 11.06 -12.71
CA ASP A 40 24.64 11.92 -12.62
C ASP A 40 24.42 13.23 -11.82
N GLN A 41 23.17 13.67 -11.66
CA GLN A 41 22.82 14.91 -10.94
C GLN A 41 22.08 14.66 -9.60
N GLY A 42 21.76 13.40 -9.29
CA GLY A 42 20.92 13.05 -8.13
C GLY A 42 19.49 13.59 -8.22
N LEU A 43 18.64 13.18 -7.26
CA LEU A 43 17.28 13.70 -7.11
C LEU A 43 17.28 14.99 -6.28
N ASP A 44 16.40 15.95 -6.60
CA ASP A 44 16.09 17.08 -5.73
C ASP A 44 15.04 16.72 -4.64
N ASP A 45 14.79 17.64 -3.71
CA ASP A 45 13.87 17.43 -2.58
C ASP A 45 12.43 17.21 -3.03
N ASP A 46 11.99 17.90 -4.07
CA ASP A 46 10.61 17.80 -4.58
C ASP A 46 10.39 16.44 -5.26
N GLN A 47 11.38 15.97 -6.02
CA GLN A 47 11.38 14.64 -6.63
C GLN A 47 11.37 13.54 -5.57
N VAL A 48 12.16 13.66 -4.51
CA VAL A 48 12.17 12.68 -3.42
C VAL A 48 10.82 12.66 -2.69
N ASN A 49 10.25 13.82 -2.40
CA ASN A 49 8.92 13.92 -1.79
C ASN A 49 7.84 13.32 -2.69
N HIS A 50 7.91 13.57 -4.00
CA HIS A 50 7.00 12.98 -4.99
C HIS A 50 7.09 11.44 -5.01
N ILE A 51 8.31 10.90 -5.08
CA ILE A 51 8.53 9.44 -5.04
C ILE A 51 7.99 8.85 -3.74
N ASN A 52 8.19 9.53 -2.60
CA ASN A 52 7.67 9.07 -1.32
C ASN A 52 6.12 9.01 -1.30
N HIS A 53 5.43 9.98 -1.92
CA HIS A 53 3.98 9.91 -2.11
C HIS A 53 3.56 8.73 -2.99
N GLU A 54 4.25 8.52 -4.12
CA GLU A 54 3.94 7.38 -5.01
C GLU A 54 4.19 6.03 -4.32
N ILE A 55 5.19 5.93 -3.42
CA ILE A 55 5.43 4.75 -2.59
C ILE A 55 4.22 4.49 -1.70
N MET A 56 3.67 5.52 -1.04
CA MET A 56 2.47 5.37 -0.22
C MET A 56 1.26 4.89 -1.05
N TYR A 57 1.06 5.43 -2.25
CA TYR A 57 -0.02 4.99 -3.13
C TYR A 57 0.15 3.54 -3.60
N LEU A 58 1.39 3.13 -3.88
CA LEU A 58 1.71 1.74 -4.20
C LEU A 58 1.41 0.81 -3.01
N LYS A 59 1.73 1.23 -1.78
CA LYS A 59 1.41 0.47 -0.57
C LYS A 59 -0.10 0.30 -0.38
N VAL A 60 -0.89 1.36 -0.62
CA VAL A 60 -2.37 1.28 -0.59
C VAL A 60 -2.87 0.22 -1.57
N PHE A 61 -2.38 0.23 -2.81
CA PHE A 61 -2.73 -0.80 -3.79
C PHE A 61 -2.30 -2.21 -3.35
N ALA A 62 -1.08 -2.36 -2.82
CA ALA A 62 -0.57 -3.64 -2.35
C ALA A 62 -1.41 -4.23 -1.21
N VAL A 63 -1.97 -3.38 -0.33
CA VAL A 63 -2.95 -3.76 0.69
C VAL A 63 -4.25 -4.22 0.03
N ASP A 64 -4.84 -3.42 -0.86
CA ASP A 64 -6.10 -3.77 -1.55
C ASP A 64 -5.98 -5.11 -2.27
N PHE A 65 -4.91 -5.27 -3.05
CA PHE A 65 -4.61 -6.48 -3.81
C PHE A 65 -4.46 -7.70 -2.90
N ALA A 66 -3.68 -7.60 -1.81
CA ALA A 66 -3.44 -8.71 -0.90
C ALA A 66 -4.69 -9.09 -0.11
N VAL A 67 -5.46 -8.12 0.40
CA VAL A 67 -6.75 -8.37 1.07
C VAL A 67 -7.72 -9.04 0.10
N SER A 68 -7.82 -8.53 -1.13
CA SER A 68 -8.66 -9.09 -2.20
C SER A 68 -8.29 -10.51 -2.60
N SER A 69 -7.02 -10.88 -2.45
CA SER A 69 -6.52 -12.23 -2.77
C SER A 69 -6.74 -13.24 -1.63
N VAL A 70 -6.92 -12.78 -0.39
CA VAL A 70 -7.00 -13.63 0.81
C VAL A 70 -8.42 -13.78 1.34
N LEU A 71 -9.23 -12.72 1.29
CA LEU A 71 -10.56 -12.69 1.91
C LEU A 71 -11.71 -12.88 0.91
N GLN A 72 -12.81 -13.45 1.41
CA GLN A 72 -14.06 -13.60 0.67
C GLN A 72 -14.85 -12.29 0.60
N THR A 73 -15.80 -12.18 -0.34
CA THR A 73 -16.45 -10.92 -0.74
C THR A 73 -16.97 -10.04 0.41
N GLN A 74 -17.64 -10.61 1.42
CA GLN A 74 -18.19 -9.82 2.53
C GLN A 74 -17.11 -9.31 3.48
N GLN A 75 -16.24 -10.20 3.98
CA GLN A 75 -15.13 -9.85 4.88
C GLN A 75 -14.16 -8.88 4.20
N LYS A 76 -13.87 -9.11 2.92
CA LYS A 76 -13.06 -8.22 2.09
C LYS A 76 -13.61 -6.80 2.11
N ARG A 77 -14.91 -6.64 1.87
CA ARG A 77 -15.55 -5.31 1.84
C ARG A 77 -15.42 -4.62 3.20
N GLU A 78 -15.75 -5.32 4.28
CA GLU A 78 -15.66 -4.76 5.64
C GLU A 78 -14.23 -4.32 6.00
N VAL A 79 -13.21 -5.11 5.67
CA VAL A 79 -11.80 -4.74 5.90
C VAL A 79 -11.37 -3.56 5.05
N LEU A 80 -11.67 -3.57 3.75
CA LEU A 80 -11.24 -2.50 2.85
C LEU A 80 -11.96 -1.19 3.17
N ASP A 81 -13.24 -1.22 3.50
CA ASP A 81 -13.99 -0.04 3.94
C ASP A 81 -13.37 0.57 5.20
N ALA A 82 -13.02 -0.26 6.19
CA ALA A 82 -12.33 0.19 7.40
C ALA A 82 -10.93 0.74 7.10
N PHE A 83 -10.15 0.05 6.26
CA PHE A 83 -8.81 0.49 5.85
C PHE A 83 -8.84 1.86 5.14
N TYR A 84 -9.67 2.02 4.11
CA TYR A 84 -9.78 3.30 3.40
C TYR A 84 -10.31 4.42 4.30
N LEU A 85 -11.20 4.10 5.25
CA LEU A 85 -11.64 5.07 6.25
C LEU A 85 -10.46 5.60 7.08
N MET A 86 -9.54 4.73 7.50
CA MET A 86 -8.33 5.13 8.23
C MET A 86 -7.40 5.98 7.36
N CYS A 87 -7.15 5.56 6.11
CA CYS A 87 -6.24 6.28 5.21
C CYS A 87 -6.70 7.71 4.92
N PHE A 88 -8.00 7.92 4.67
CA PHE A 88 -8.51 9.21 4.19
C PHE A 88 -9.08 10.11 5.29
N LYS A 89 -9.79 9.51 6.26
CA LYS A 89 -10.52 10.30 7.27
C LYS A 89 -9.82 10.28 8.62
N GLY A 90 -9.03 9.24 8.90
CA GLY A 90 -8.40 8.99 10.20
C GLY A 90 -9.46 8.67 11.26
N ALA A 91 -9.52 7.43 11.77
CA ALA A 91 -10.52 7.10 12.79
C ALA A 91 -10.21 5.85 13.62
N LEU A 92 -9.41 5.97 14.68
CA LEU A 92 -9.63 5.15 15.89
C LEU A 92 -9.30 5.97 17.14
N LYS A 93 -10.35 6.38 17.87
CA LYS A 93 -10.26 6.89 19.25
C LYS A 93 -9.87 5.74 20.20
N ARG A 94 -8.64 5.23 20.11
CA ARG A 94 -8.05 4.38 21.14
C ARG A 94 -6.60 4.82 21.32
N SER A 95 -6.37 5.56 22.40
CA SER A 95 -5.14 6.28 22.77
C SER A 95 -4.97 7.63 22.04
N GLU A 96 -4.32 8.57 22.71
CA GLU A 96 -4.41 10.02 22.52
C GLU A 96 -3.76 10.59 21.25
N GLU A 97 -3.38 9.74 20.29
CA GLU A 97 -2.86 10.17 19.00
C GLU A 97 -3.93 10.05 17.93
N VAL A 98 -4.53 11.20 17.58
CA VAL A 98 -5.32 11.30 16.34
C VAL A 98 -4.38 10.99 15.19
N THR A 99 -4.51 9.81 14.60
CA THR A 99 -3.89 9.55 13.31
C THR A 99 -4.60 10.45 12.30
N ARG A 100 -3.98 11.59 11.98
CA ARG A 100 -4.39 12.43 10.87
C ARG A 100 -4.45 11.50 9.65
N GLY A 101 -5.58 11.51 8.92
CA GLY A 101 -5.72 10.69 7.71
C GLY A 101 -4.50 10.90 6.82
N VAL A 102 -3.73 9.83 6.64
CA VAL A 102 -2.38 9.84 6.05
C VAL A 102 -2.37 10.44 4.66
N LEU A 103 -3.48 10.20 3.94
CA LEU A 103 -3.65 10.53 2.54
C LEU A 103 -4.87 11.44 2.35
N LYS A 104 -5.22 12.21 3.39
CA LYS A 104 -6.33 13.16 3.32
C LYS A 104 -6.04 14.21 2.23
N GLY A 105 -6.94 14.34 1.27
CA GLY A 105 -6.77 15.25 0.12
C GLY A 105 -6.12 14.60 -1.11
N HIS A 106 -5.72 13.32 -1.03
CA HIS A 106 -5.12 12.56 -2.12
C HIS A 106 -6.06 11.49 -2.70
N GLU A 107 -7.36 11.57 -2.40
CA GLU A 107 -8.35 10.54 -2.76
C GLU A 107 -8.41 10.29 -4.28
N GLU A 108 -8.38 11.35 -5.08
CA GLU A 108 -8.46 11.24 -6.54
C GLU A 108 -7.16 10.70 -7.14
N ASP A 109 -6.01 11.12 -6.61
CA ASP A 109 -4.71 10.58 -7.02
C ASP A 109 -4.67 9.07 -6.79
N ILE A 110 -5.07 8.63 -5.60
CA ILE A 110 -5.07 7.21 -5.23
C ILE A 110 -6.03 6.42 -6.11
N LYS A 111 -7.25 6.92 -6.38
CA LYS A 111 -8.16 6.26 -7.32
C LYS A 111 -7.53 6.07 -8.69
N SER A 112 -6.84 7.10 -9.21
CA SER A 112 -6.15 7.02 -10.49
C SER A 112 -5.04 5.97 -10.45
N ARG A 113 -4.19 5.95 -9.42
CA ARG A 113 -3.10 4.96 -9.27
C ARG A 113 -3.65 3.55 -9.10
N LEU A 114 -4.70 3.36 -8.30
CA LEU A 114 -5.37 2.07 -8.11
C LEU A 114 -5.88 1.50 -9.44
N TRP A 115 -6.48 2.33 -10.30
CA TRP A 115 -6.94 1.88 -11.61
C TRP A 115 -5.78 1.42 -12.50
N ASP A 116 -4.69 2.20 -12.55
CA ASP A 116 -3.51 1.86 -13.35
C ASP A 116 -2.83 0.59 -12.85
N TYR A 117 -2.63 0.46 -11.54
CA TYR A 117 -2.06 -0.74 -10.95
C TYR A 117 -2.98 -1.96 -11.13
N ALA A 118 -4.30 -1.79 -11.01
CA ALA A 118 -5.27 -2.85 -11.27
C ALA A 118 -5.26 -3.32 -12.72
N ASN A 119 -4.92 -2.45 -13.68
CA ASN A 119 -4.70 -2.85 -15.06
C ASN A 119 -3.33 -3.49 -15.26
N ALA A 120 -2.30 -2.98 -14.59
CA ALA A 120 -0.96 -3.55 -14.62
C ALA A 120 -0.89 -4.98 -14.06
N VAL A 121 -1.78 -5.37 -13.15
CA VAL A 121 -1.92 -6.78 -12.69
C VAL A 121 -2.77 -7.65 -13.62
N LYS A 122 -3.36 -7.09 -14.68
CA LYS A 122 -4.14 -7.85 -15.68
C LYS A 122 -3.40 -8.03 -17.01
N THR A 123 -2.32 -7.29 -17.24
CA THR A 123 -1.48 -7.45 -18.42
C THR A 123 -0.72 -8.79 -18.37
N GLU A 124 -0.25 -9.29 -19.50
CA GLU A 124 0.51 -10.54 -19.49
C GLU A 124 1.85 -10.36 -18.73
N HIS A 125 2.13 -11.25 -17.77
CA HIS A 125 3.27 -11.09 -16.87
C HIS A 125 4.41 -12.04 -17.23
N GLN A 126 5.44 -11.54 -17.91
CA GLN A 126 6.66 -12.32 -18.12
C GLN A 126 7.49 -12.48 -16.83
N MET A 127 7.41 -11.51 -15.91
CA MET A 127 8.19 -11.44 -14.67
C MET A 127 7.33 -11.34 -13.39
N GLY A 128 6.04 -11.68 -13.49
CA GLY A 128 5.06 -11.63 -12.39
C GLY A 128 4.43 -10.26 -12.14
N TYR A 129 3.40 -10.23 -11.27
CA TYR A 129 2.62 -9.02 -10.94
C TYR A 129 3.48 -7.87 -10.40
N GLY A 130 4.46 -8.20 -9.57
CA GLY A 130 5.35 -7.20 -8.95
C GLY A 130 6.07 -6.37 -10.01
N TRP A 131 6.53 -6.98 -11.10
CA TRP A 131 7.24 -6.28 -12.16
C TRP A 131 6.32 -5.30 -12.91
N THR A 132 5.16 -5.75 -13.40
CA THR A 132 4.29 -4.92 -14.24
C THR A 132 3.67 -3.76 -13.45
N VAL A 133 3.30 -3.99 -12.18
CA VAL A 133 2.88 -2.93 -11.26
C VAL A 133 4.00 -1.92 -11.05
N SER A 134 5.24 -2.38 -10.94
CA SER A 134 6.38 -1.51 -10.68
C SER A 134 6.81 -0.68 -11.90
N CYS A 135 6.56 -1.16 -13.12
CA CYS A 135 6.68 -0.33 -14.32
C CYS A 135 5.68 0.84 -14.30
N ALA A 136 4.43 0.59 -13.87
CA ALA A 136 3.45 1.65 -13.69
C ALA A 136 3.86 2.63 -12.58
N PHE A 137 4.43 2.13 -11.47
CA PHE A 137 4.95 2.96 -10.38
C PHE A 137 6.09 3.87 -10.86
N ALA A 138 7.08 3.33 -11.59
CA ALA A 138 8.19 4.12 -12.12
C ALA A 138 7.71 5.24 -13.07
N LYS A 139 6.68 4.95 -13.89
CA LYS A 139 6.02 5.96 -14.71
C LYS A 139 5.39 7.07 -13.87
N TRP A 140 4.67 6.73 -12.80
CA TRP A 140 4.06 7.72 -11.90
C TRP A 140 5.09 8.54 -11.11
N CYS A 141 6.26 7.97 -10.83
CA CYS A 141 7.39 8.70 -10.26
C CYS A 141 8.01 9.73 -11.23
N GLY A 142 7.63 9.72 -12.52
CA GLY A 142 8.19 10.59 -13.55
C GLY A 142 9.41 10.02 -14.29
N PHE A 143 9.80 8.79 -13.97
CA PHE A 143 11.00 8.12 -14.52
C PHE A 143 10.61 6.78 -15.14
N PRO A 144 9.89 6.79 -16.29
CA PRO A 144 9.51 5.56 -16.96
C PRO A 144 10.78 4.74 -17.27
N ASP A 145 10.66 3.42 -17.12
CA ASP A 145 11.73 2.44 -17.40
C ASP A 145 12.99 2.55 -16.50
N HIS A 146 12.98 3.38 -15.45
CA HIS A 146 14.13 3.51 -14.55
C HIS A 146 14.33 2.24 -13.69
N PRO A 147 15.41 1.46 -13.88
CA PRO A 147 15.51 0.11 -13.30
C PRO A 147 15.50 0.09 -11.77
N ALA A 148 16.10 1.08 -11.10
CA ALA A 148 16.04 1.14 -9.64
C ALA A 148 14.63 1.46 -9.13
N LEU A 149 13.85 2.30 -9.83
CA LEU A 149 12.49 2.59 -9.37
C LEU A 149 11.57 1.38 -9.58
N ILE A 150 11.77 0.63 -10.68
CA ILE A 150 11.07 -0.65 -10.88
C ILE A 150 11.45 -1.67 -9.79
N THR A 151 12.73 -1.75 -9.44
CA THR A 151 13.21 -2.66 -8.39
C THR A 151 12.70 -2.26 -7.00
N MET A 152 12.70 -0.96 -6.70
CA MET A 152 12.14 -0.39 -5.48
C MET A 152 10.65 -0.69 -5.40
N GLY A 153 9.88 -0.37 -6.44
CA GLY A 153 8.45 -0.65 -6.51
C GLY A 153 8.17 -2.14 -6.29
N THR A 154 8.99 -3.03 -6.87
CA THR A 154 8.79 -4.48 -6.74
C THR A 154 9.00 -4.92 -5.29
N SER A 155 10.03 -4.36 -4.66
CA SER A 155 10.35 -4.63 -3.25
C SER A 155 9.27 -4.10 -2.31
N VAL A 156 8.82 -2.85 -2.51
CA VAL A 156 7.74 -2.23 -1.74
C VAL A 156 6.45 -3.03 -1.88
N PHE A 157 6.01 -3.30 -3.11
CA PHE A 157 4.80 -4.07 -3.38
C PHE A 157 4.86 -5.47 -2.74
N GLY A 158 5.95 -6.21 -2.96
CA GLY A 158 6.12 -7.55 -2.41
C GLY A 158 6.16 -7.56 -0.88
N ASN A 159 6.92 -6.68 -0.26
CA ASN A 159 7.04 -6.59 1.20
C ASN A 159 5.71 -6.21 1.85
N THR A 160 5.01 -5.22 1.30
CA THR A 160 3.69 -4.81 1.79
C THR A 160 2.66 -5.91 1.64
N SER A 161 2.53 -6.53 0.46
CA SER A 161 1.58 -7.63 0.27
C SER A 161 1.87 -8.82 1.19
N ASN A 162 3.15 -9.14 1.45
CA ASN A 162 3.54 -10.19 2.39
C ASN A 162 3.19 -9.84 3.84
N ALA A 163 3.41 -8.59 4.27
CA ALA A 163 3.05 -8.11 5.59
C ALA A 163 1.53 -8.21 5.82
N VAL A 164 0.74 -7.80 4.84
CA VAL A 164 -0.73 -7.90 4.85
C VAL A 164 -1.18 -9.36 4.93
N ALA A 165 -0.63 -10.23 4.08
CA ALA A 165 -0.96 -11.65 4.11
C ALA A 165 -0.63 -12.30 5.47
N LYS A 166 0.50 -11.94 6.09
CA LYS A 166 0.89 -12.40 7.43
C LYS A 166 -0.08 -11.91 8.51
N MET A 167 -0.47 -10.64 8.45
CA MET A 167 -1.45 -10.06 9.37
C MET A 167 -2.81 -10.78 9.25
N LEU A 168 -3.34 -10.91 8.04
CA LEU A 168 -4.63 -11.57 7.80
C LEU A 168 -4.61 -13.04 8.22
N LYS A 169 -3.53 -13.79 7.97
CA LYS A 169 -3.39 -15.18 8.44
C LYS A 169 -3.48 -15.29 9.96
N SER A 170 -2.90 -14.33 10.69
CA SER A 170 -2.95 -14.33 12.16
C SER A 170 -4.36 -14.07 12.73
N ILE A 171 -5.24 -13.49 11.92
CA ILE A 171 -6.63 -13.15 12.26
C ILE A 171 -7.60 -14.27 11.83
N VAL A 172 -7.36 -14.90 10.68
CA VAL A 172 -8.24 -15.95 10.10
C VAL A 172 -8.04 -17.33 10.75
N VAL A 173 -6.82 -17.65 11.23
CA VAL A 173 -6.47 -18.97 11.80
C VAL A 173 -6.74 -19.07 13.31
N LYS A 174 -7.07 -17.96 13.97
CA LYS A 174 -7.38 -17.91 15.41
C LYS A 174 -8.84 -17.97 15.71
#